data_AF-A0A813IYX5-F1
#
_entry.id   AF-A0A813IYX5-F1
#
_cell.length_a   1.000
_cell.length_b   1.000
_cell.length_c   1.000
_cell.angle_alpha   90.00
_cell.angle_beta   90.00
_cell.angle_gamma   90.00
#
_symmetry.space_group_name_H-M   'P 1'
#
loop_
_entity.id
_entity.type
_entity.pdbx_description
1 polymer ?
#
loop_
_entity_poly.entity_id
_entity_poly.type
_entity_poly.pdbx_seq_one_letter_code
_entity_poly.pdbx_strand_id
1 'polypeptide(L)'
;VSVCIRGSEKTGIWGSREQLGVRFPSSVWDVAISSQTRRFSLDFTAQLKVKRRIAMLHDYNLPFGPWGQEQTEEQAKEHTALLAAFELACASRHLADFVDKWGEGRFRARCCYAADYGYYDPVPQSLCPWEDKHAFVTFISPCPEKGLSIFARLAESMPEVQFLAVKTVAWTKPWHEQMLRKLENVKVVAAADKIGEILGVTK
;
A
#
# COMPACT_ATOMS: atom_id res chain seq x y z
N VAL A 1 9.67 -4.17 8.91
CA VAL A 1 10.69 -4.94 8.17
C VAL A 1 10.50 -6.41 8.50
N SER A 2 10.53 -7.26 7.49
CA SER A 2 10.35 -8.71 7.63
C SER A 2 11.66 -9.43 7.29
N VAL A 3 12.02 -10.44 8.06
CA VAL A 3 13.25 -11.24 7.86
C VAL A 3 12.92 -12.73 7.79
N CYS A 4 13.67 -13.47 6.97
CA CYS A 4 13.46 -14.90 6.76
C CYS A 4 14.80 -15.64 6.56
N ILE A 5 14.88 -16.87 7.07
CA ILE A 5 15.98 -17.83 6.83
C ILE A 5 15.46 -18.88 5.84
N ARG A 6 16.19 -19.08 4.74
CA ARG A 6 15.81 -20.00 3.67
C ARG A 6 15.72 -21.43 4.21
N GLY A 7 14.60 -22.11 3.94
CA GLY A 7 14.39 -23.50 4.35
C GLY A 7 14.00 -23.69 5.82
N SER A 8 13.65 -22.62 6.53
CA SER A 8 13.09 -22.69 7.88
C SER A 8 11.76 -21.95 7.96
N GLU A 9 10.88 -22.37 8.88
CA GLU A 9 9.65 -21.63 9.20
C GLU A 9 9.90 -20.36 10.04
N LYS A 10 11.17 -20.01 10.32
CA LYS A 10 11.50 -18.85 11.14
C LYS A 10 11.32 -17.56 10.34
N THR A 11 10.18 -16.91 10.55
CA THR A 11 9.88 -15.55 10.07
C THR A 11 9.80 -14.57 11.23
N GLY A 12 10.29 -13.35 11.05
CA GLY A 12 10.13 -12.26 12.01
C GLY A 12 9.64 -10.97 11.37
N ILE A 13 8.64 -10.30 11.96
CA ILE A 13 8.10 -9.00 11.53
C ILE A 13 8.34 -7.97 12.64
N TRP A 14 9.07 -6.88 12.37
CA TRP A 14 9.54 -5.99 13.45
C TRP A 14 9.68 -4.51 13.07
N GLY A 15 9.65 -3.67 14.12
CA GLY A 15 9.80 -2.22 14.11
C GLY A 15 11.12 -1.68 14.68
N SER A 16 11.95 -2.48 15.38
CA SER A 16 13.30 -2.06 15.82
C SER A 16 14.33 -3.21 15.92
N ARG A 17 15.63 -2.85 16.03
CA ARG A 17 16.80 -3.74 15.86
C ARG A 17 17.08 -4.49 17.15
N GLU A 18 16.91 -3.81 18.27
CA GLU A 18 17.03 -4.37 19.62
C GLU A 18 16.05 -5.52 19.83
N GLN A 19 14.81 -5.37 19.32
CA GLN A 19 13.78 -6.41 19.42
C GLN A 19 14.12 -7.67 18.62
N LEU A 20 14.75 -7.52 17.45
CA LEU A 20 15.23 -8.65 16.65
C LEU A 20 16.35 -9.42 17.36
N GLY A 21 17.30 -8.71 17.97
CA GLY A 21 18.39 -9.31 18.72
C GLY A 21 17.90 -10.07 19.95
N VAL A 22 16.92 -9.55 20.68
CA VAL A 22 16.35 -10.25 21.85
C VAL A 22 15.57 -11.50 21.46
N ARG A 23 14.73 -11.43 20.42
CA ARG A 23 13.91 -12.58 20.02
C ARG A 23 14.69 -13.63 19.21
N PHE A 24 15.76 -13.22 18.53
CA PHE A 24 16.54 -14.07 17.64
C PHE A 24 18.06 -13.82 17.77
N PRO A 25 18.65 -14.01 18.96
CA PRO A 25 20.00 -13.55 19.31
C PRO A 25 21.14 -14.16 18.48
N SER A 26 20.91 -15.31 17.85
CA SER A 26 21.90 -16.07 17.08
C SER A 26 21.49 -16.31 15.62
N SER A 27 20.42 -15.65 15.14
CA SER A 27 19.92 -15.90 13.78
C SER A 27 20.71 -15.14 12.73
N VAL A 28 21.24 -15.87 11.76
CA VAL A 28 21.77 -15.33 10.50
C VAL A 28 20.63 -15.36 9.48
N TRP A 29 20.21 -14.21 8.99
CA TRP A 29 19.10 -14.11 8.05
C TRP A 29 19.60 -14.10 6.61
N ASP A 30 18.91 -14.77 5.70
CA ASP A 30 19.28 -14.76 4.28
C ASP A 30 18.71 -13.53 3.56
N VAL A 31 17.49 -13.14 3.91
CA VAL A 31 16.76 -12.06 3.24
C VAL A 31 16.14 -11.11 4.26
N ALA A 32 16.27 -9.81 4.02
CA ALA A 32 15.50 -8.78 4.69
C ALA A 32 14.60 -8.06 3.68
N ILE A 33 13.35 -7.84 4.06
CA ILE A 33 12.32 -7.18 3.25
C ILE A 33 11.85 -5.93 3.99
N SER A 34 12.11 -4.75 3.42
CA SER A 34 11.47 -3.52 3.85
C SER A 34 10.12 -3.39 3.16
N SER A 35 9.03 -3.25 3.91
CA SER A 35 7.68 -3.06 3.36
C SER A 35 7.43 -1.63 2.86
N GLN A 36 8.39 -0.73 3.06
CA GLN A 36 8.32 0.65 2.61
C GLN A 36 9.69 1.09 2.11
N THR A 37 9.71 2.01 1.16
CA THR A 37 10.94 2.63 0.67
C THR A 37 11.29 3.93 1.38
N ARG A 38 10.66 4.26 2.51
CA ARG A 38 11.02 5.47 3.27
C ARG A 38 12.43 5.35 3.86
N ARG A 39 13.19 6.45 3.86
CA ARG A 39 14.59 6.54 4.32
C ARG A 39 14.84 5.80 5.64
N PHE A 40 14.05 6.06 6.68
CA PHE A 40 14.21 5.41 7.99
C PHE A 40 14.05 3.89 7.93
N SER A 41 13.08 3.38 7.17
CA SER A 41 12.85 1.93 7.02
C SER A 41 13.98 1.26 6.22
N LEU A 42 14.50 1.94 5.21
CA LEU A 42 15.63 1.46 4.41
C LEU A 42 16.93 1.47 5.22
N ASP A 43 17.24 2.55 5.93
CA ASP A 43 18.42 2.65 6.80
C ASP A 43 18.46 1.50 7.81
N PHE A 44 17.34 1.31 8.50
CA PHE A 44 17.17 0.20 9.43
C PHE A 44 17.44 -1.16 8.78
N THR A 45 16.86 -1.41 7.61
CA THR A 45 17.01 -2.69 6.91
C THR A 45 18.42 -2.89 6.35
N ALA A 46 19.10 -1.80 5.96
CA ALA A 46 20.46 -1.82 5.47
C ALA A 46 21.45 -2.29 6.55
N GLN A 47 21.21 -1.93 7.81
CA GLN A 47 22.04 -2.35 8.95
C GLN A 47 21.94 -3.84 9.30
N LEU A 48 20.94 -4.57 8.77
CA LEU A 48 20.79 -6.00 9.02
C LEU A 48 21.83 -6.80 8.23
N LYS A 49 22.48 -7.77 8.89
CA LYS A 49 23.44 -8.68 8.24
C LYS A 49 22.69 -9.79 7.49
N VAL A 50 22.41 -9.55 6.21
CA VAL A 50 21.68 -10.46 5.31
C VAL A 50 22.36 -10.59 3.95
N LYS A 51 22.06 -11.67 3.21
CA LYS A 51 22.59 -11.88 1.85
C LYS A 51 21.87 -11.04 0.81
N ARG A 52 20.55 -10.85 0.95
CA ARG A 52 19.73 -10.05 0.03
C ARG A 52 18.81 -9.10 0.77
N ARG A 53 18.63 -7.91 0.20
CA ARG A 53 17.71 -6.89 0.69
C ARG A 53 16.71 -6.56 -0.39
N ILE A 54 15.44 -6.61 -0.04
CA ILE A 54 14.32 -6.28 -0.92
C ILE A 54 13.57 -5.12 -0.27
N ALA A 55 13.17 -4.14 -1.05
CA ALA A 55 12.23 -3.11 -0.61
C ALA A 55 10.98 -3.18 -1.47
N MET A 56 9.82 -3.28 -0.82
CA MET A 56 8.53 -3.23 -1.48
C MET A 56 8.17 -1.78 -1.78
N LEU A 57 7.90 -1.51 -3.05
CA LEU A 57 7.52 -0.20 -3.55
C LEU A 57 6.03 -0.23 -3.91
N HIS A 58 5.21 0.35 -3.05
CA HIS A 58 3.75 0.42 -3.19
C HIS A 58 3.25 1.78 -3.70
N ASP A 59 4.10 2.80 -3.62
CA ASP A 59 3.80 4.19 -3.94
C ASP A 59 5.07 4.90 -4.42
N TYR A 60 5.03 6.21 -4.57
CA TYR A 60 6.16 7.02 -5.01
C TYR A 60 7.03 7.51 -3.84
N ASN A 61 7.18 6.73 -2.76
CA ASN A 61 8.10 7.05 -1.66
C ASN A 61 9.57 6.89 -2.11
N LEU A 62 10.00 7.66 -3.10
CA LEU A 62 11.31 7.64 -3.77
C LEU A 62 11.90 9.06 -3.77
N PRO A 63 13.23 9.22 -3.83
CA PRO A 63 13.89 10.53 -3.81
C PRO A 63 13.94 11.21 -5.19
N PHE A 64 13.22 10.68 -6.19
CA PHE A 64 13.31 11.12 -7.57
C PHE A 64 11.97 11.01 -8.30
N GLY A 65 11.92 11.66 -9.46
CA GLY A 65 10.75 11.71 -10.32
C GLY A 65 9.69 12.70 -9.84
N PRO A 66 8.70 13.02 -10.69
CA PRO A 66 7.73 14.09 -10.47
C PRO A 66 6.76 13.84 -9.31
N TRP A 67 6.61 12.57 -8.89
CA TRP A 67 5.78 12.17 -7.75
C TRP A 67 6.60 11.67 -6.57
N GLY A 68 7.93 11.82 -6.63
CA GLY A 68 8.81 11.46 -5.52
C GLY A 68 8.51 12.24 -4.25
N GLN A 69 9.08 11.80 -3.13
CA GLN A 69 8.96 12.53 -1.87
C GLN A 69 9.66 13.88 -1.95
N GLU A 70 9.02 14.91 -1.42
CA GLU A 70 9.65 16.19 -1.16
C GLU A 70 10.71 16.02 -0.06
N GLN A 71 11.95 16.34 -0.41
CA GLN A 71 13.14 16.11 0.41
C GLN A 71 14.16 17.21 0.13
N THR A 72 15.01 17.51 1.11
CA THR A 72 16.20 18.33 0.84
C THR A 72 17.16 17.57 -0.07
N GLU A 73 18.07 18.27 -0.74
CA GLU A 73 19.05 17.64 -1.64
C GLU A 73 19.92 16.59 -0.91
N GLU A 74 20.30 16.87 0.34
CA GLU A 74 21.04 15.94 1.20
C GLU A 74 20.22 14.69 1.51
N GLN A 75 18.95 14.86 1.90
CA GLN A 75 18.04 13.76 2.17
C GLN A 75 17.82 12.88 0.93
N ALA A 76 17.67 13.50 -0.24
CA ALA A 76 17.52 12.80 -1.50
C ALA A 76 18.77 11.98 -1.86
N LYS A 77 19.97 12.53 -1.63
CA LYS A 77 21.26 11.82 -1.81
C LYS A 77 21.37 10.61 -0.90
N GLU A 78 21.10 10.78 0.40
CA GLU A 78 21.11 9.68 1.37
C GLU A 78 20.11 8.59 1.01
N HIS A 79 18.89 8.99 0.66
CA HIS A 79 17.82 8.07 0.29
C HIS A 79 18.18 7.29 -0.99
N THR A 80 18.76 7.96 -1.99
CA THR A 80 19.28 7.35 -3.22
C THR A 80 20.37 6.33 -2.90
N ALA A 81 21.32 6.67 -2.04
CA ALA A 81 22.40 5.79 -1.62
C ALA A 81 21.87 4.55 -0.88
N LEU A 82 20.87 4.72 -0.01
CA LEU A 82 20.22 3.60 0.66
C LEU A 82 19.52 2.67 -0.33
N LEU A 83 18.74 3.21 -1.28
CA LEU A 83 18.02 2.41 -2.28
C LEU A 83 18.94 1.53 -3.12
N ALA A 84 20.18 1.95 -3.39
CA ALA A 84 21.16 1.17 -4.15
C ALA A 84 21.50 -0.19 -3.49
N ALA A 85 21.30 -0.30 -2.17
CA ALA A 85 21.52 -1.54 -1.43
C ALA A 85 20.36 -2.57 -1.56
N PHE A 86 19.27 -2.22 -2.26
CA PHE A 86 18.04 -3.02 -2.33
C PHE A 86 17.70 -3.43 -3.76
N GLU A 87 17.03 -4.57 -3.87
CA GLU A 87 16.19 -4.89 -5.02
C GLU A 87 14.78 -4.35 -4.77
N LEU A 88 14.18 -3.66 -5.74
CA LEU A 88 12.87 -3.01 -5.58
C LEU A 88 11.77 -3.90 -6.14
N ALA A 89 10.92 -4.41 -5.25
CA ALA A 89 9.72 -5.17 -5.60
C ALA A 89 8.55 -4.20 -5.77
N CYS A 90 8.26 -3.83 -7.02
CA CYS A 90 7.29 -2.81 -7.37
C CYS A 90 5.89 -3.42 -7.51
N ALA A 91 4.89 -2.86 -6.81
CA ALA A 91 3.53 -3.40 -6.77
C ALA A 91 2.80 -3.39 -8.14
N SER A 92 3.35 -2.72 -9.14
CA SER A 92 2.80 -2.67 -10.50
C SER A 92 3.90 -2.48 -11.54
N ARG A 93 3.57 -2.78 -12.81
CA ARG A 93 4.45 -2.47 -13.95
C ARG A 93 4.68 -0.96 -14.07
N HIS A 94 3.65 -0.16 -13.82
CA HIS A 94 3.77 1.30 -13.82
C HIS A 94 4.86 1.81 -12.86
N LEU A 95 4.92 1.28 -11.64
CA LEU A 95 5.96 1.66 -10.68
C LEU A 95 7.35 1.17 -11.10
N ALA A 96 7.45 -0.02 -11.68
CA ALA A 96 8.72 -0.52 -12.21
C ALA A 96 9.24 0.38 -13.34
N ASP A 97 8.38 0.75 -14.29
CA ASP A 97 8.70 1.65 -15.40
C ASP A 97 9.03 3.07 -14.89
N PHE A 98 8.33 3.54 -13.86
CA PHE A 98 8.65 4.81 -13.19
C PHE A 98 10.06 4.80 -12.62
N VAL A 99 10.46 3.73 -11.92
CA VAL A 99 11.81 3.61 -11.37
C VAL A 99 12.84 3.50 -12.48
N ASP A 100 12.57 2.76 -13.55
CA ASP A 100 13.51 2.63 -14.66
C ASP A 100 13.76 4.01 -15.32
N LYS A 101 12.69 4.73 -15.62
CA LYS A 101 12.73 6.06 -16.24
C LYS A 101 13.41 7.11 -15.36
N TRP A 102 12.97 7.26 -14.12
CA TRP A 102 13.40 8.36 -13.24
C TRP A 102 14.59 7.99 -12.34
N GLY A 103 14.85 6.70 -12.16
CA GLY A 103 16.04 6.18 -11.52
C GLY A 103 17.24 6.09 -12.46
N GLU A 104 17.06 6.35 -13.75
CA GLU A 104 18.11 6.35 -14.79
C GLU A 104 18.84 5.00 -14.87
N GLY A 105 18.10 3.90 -14.73
CA GLY A 105 18.65 2.54 -14.75
C GLY A 105 19.55 2.17 -13.57
N ARG A 106 19.69 3.03 -12.55
CA ARG A 106 20.57 2.78 -11.38
C ARG A 106 20.03 1.71 -10.44
N PHE A 107 18.73 1.44 -10.47
CA PHE A 107 18.06 0.58 -9.50
C PHE A 107 17.54 -0.70 -10.14
N ARG A 108 17.65 -1.80 -9.39
CA ARG A 108 17.10 -3.09 -9.80
C ARG A 108 15.64 -3.17 -9.39
N ALA A 109 14.75 -2.65 -10.24
CA ALA A 109 13.31 -2.75 -10.06
C ALA A 109 12.71 -3.96 -10.78
N ARG A 110 11.77 -4.65 -10.13
CA ARG A 110 10.99 -5.74 -10.72
C ARG A 110 9.54 -5.61 -10.32
N CYS A 111 8.65 -5.83 -11.29
CA CYS A 111 7.22 -5.94 -11.01
C CYS A 111 6.95 -7.17 -10.14
N CYS A 112 6.30 -6.96 -9.00
CA CYS A 112 5.87 -7.96 -8.03
C CYS A 112 4.51 -7.52 -7.49
N TYR A 113 3.43 -8.03 -8.08
CA TYR A 113 2.06 -7.70 -7.68
C TYR A 113 1.79 -8.13 -6.24
N ALA A 114 0.99 -7.36 -5.52
CA ALA A 114 0.50 -7.77 -4.22
C ALA A 114 -0.43 -8.98 -4.38
N ALA A 115 -0.26 -9.97 -3.51
CA ALA A 115 -1.21 -11.07 -3.37
C ALA A 115 -2.41 -10.56 -2.54
N ASP A 116 -3.26 -9.78 -3.18
CA ASP A 116 -4.41 -9.11 -2.55
C ASP A 116 -5.58 -10.08 -2.28
N TYR A 117 -6.71 -9.53 -1.85
CA TYR A 117 -7.90 -10.30 -1.47
C TYR A 117 -8.33 -11.27 -2.56
N GLY A 118 -8.40 -12.56 -2.19
CA GLY A 118 -8.81 -13.63 -3.07
C GLY A 118 -7.72 -14.18 -3.99
N TYR A 119 -6.46 -13.75 -3.83
CA TYR A 119 -5.37 -14.14 -4.72
C TYR A 119 -5.06 -15.65 -4.70
N TYR A 120 -4.96 -16.24 -3.51
CA TYR A 120 -4.74 -17.69 -3.36
C TYR A 120 -6.05 -18.47 -3.21
N ASP A 121 -7.04 -17.85 -2.56
CA ASP A 121 -8.33 -18.45 -2.25
C ASP A 121 -9.44 -17.67 -2.95
N PRO A 122 -10.01 -18.18 -4.05
CA PRO A 122 -11.01 -17.45 -4.82
C PRO A 122 -12.18 -16.97 -3.96
N VAL A 123 -12.57 -15.71 -4.16
CA VAL A 123 -13.71 -15.11 -3.47
C VAL A 123 -15.01 -15.79 -3.93
N PRO A 124 -15.97 -16.08 -3.04
CA PRO A 124 -17.28 -16.58 -3.45
C PRO A 124 -17.92 -15.66 -4.49
N GLN A 125 -18.48 -16.22 -5.57
CA GLN A 125 -19.07 -15.45 -6.68
C GLN A 125 -20.05 -14.37 -6.21
N SER A 126 -20.79 -14.64 -5.14
CA SER A 126 -21.73 -13.67 -4.59
C SER A 126 -21.08 -12.35 -4.12
N LEU A 127 -19.77 -12.32 -3.86
CA LEU A 127 -19.03 -11.12 -3.45
C LEU A 127 -18.23 -10.51 -4.62
N CYS A 128 -18.37 -11.03 -5.84
CA CYS A 128 -17.68 -10.54 -7.02
C CYS A 128 -18.35 -9.26 -7.54
N PRO A 129 -17.68 -8.10 -7.51
CA PRO A 129 -18.30 -6.81 -7.79
C PRO A 129 -18.74 -6.62 -9.26
N TRP A 130 -18.39 -7.54 -10.16
CA TRP A 130 -18.77 -7.53 -11.57
C TRP A 130 -20.05 -8.31 -11.88
N GLU A 131 -20.73 -8.85 -10.88
CA GLU A 131 -22.06 -9.44 -11.04
C GLU A 131 -23.14 -8.33 -11.06
N ASP A 132 -24.19 -8.48 -11.87
CA ASP A 132 -25.29 -7.47 -12.02
C ASP A 132 -26.21 -7.35 -10.79
N LYS A 133 -25.74 -7.74 -9.61
CA LYS A 133 -26.53 -7.82 -8.37
C LYS A 133 -26.08 -6.83 -7.30
N HIS A 134 -25.10 -5.98 -7.59
CA HIS A 134 -24.59 -5.01 -6.64
C HIS A 134 -25.33 -3.68 -6.76
N ALA A 135 -25.88 -3.20 -5.65
CA ALA A 135 -26.69 -1.98 -5.60
C ALA A 135 -25.86 -0.70 -5.57
N PHE A 136 -24.55 -0.76 -5.26
CA PHE A 136 -23.75 0.43 -4.94
C PHE A 136 -22.49 0.60 -5.79
N VAL A 137 -22.26 1.83 -6.25
CA VAL A 137 -20.91 2.29 -6.62
C VAL A 137 -20.13 2.60 -5.35
N THR A 138 -19.07 1.82 -5.09
CA THR A 138 -18.37 1.83 -3.79
C THR A 138 -17.05 2.60 -3.84
N PHE A 139 -16.82 3.46 -2.85
CA PHE A 139 -15.60 4.24 -2.68
C PHE A 139 -14.98 4.02 -1.29
N ILE A 140 -13.82 3.36 -1.27
CA ILE A 140 -13.09 3.01 -0.05
C ILE A 140 -12.08 4.11 0.32
N SER A 141 -12.06 4.48 1.60
CA SER A 141 -11.22 5.55 2.14
C SER A 141 -11.43 6.93 1.48
N PRO A 142 -12.65 7.50 1.48
CA PRO A 142 -12.87 8.79 0.83
C PRO A 142 -11.91 9.89 1.33
N CYS A 143 -11.09 10.40 0.41
CA CYS A 143 -10.16 11.50 0.62
C CYS A 143 -9.81 12.19 -0.72
N PRO A 144 -9.29 13.43 -0.71
CA PRO A 144 -8.98 14.19 -1.93
C PRO A 144 -8.09 13.43 -2.90
N GLU A 145 -7.03 12.78 -2.39
CA GLU A 145 -6.02 12.05 -3.17
C GLU A 145 -6.60 10.84 -3.91
N LYS A 146 -7.73 10.31 -3.41
CA LYS A 146 -8.45 9.19 -4.03
C LYS A 146 -9.61 9.64 -4.93
N GLY A 147 -9.73 10.93 -5.22
CA GLY A 147 -10.77 11.46 -6.11
C GLY A 147 -12.10 11.76 -5.44
N LEU A 148 -12.09 12.16 -4.17
CA LEU A 148 -13.32 12.53 -3.43
C LEU A 148 -14.19 13.56 -4.17
N SER A 149 -13.59 14.53 -4.85
CA SER A 149 -14.33 15.52 -5.64
C SER A 149 -15.07 14.89 -6.82
N ILE A 150 -14.44 13.93 -7.50
CA ILE A 150 -15.04 13.20 -8.62
C ILE A 150 -16.21 12.36 -8.11
N PHE A 151 -16.01 11.61 -7.02
CA PHE A 151 -17.07 10.82 -6.41
C PHE A 151 -18.28 11.67 -6.01
N ALA A 152 -18.05 12.79 -5.34
CA ALA A 152 -19.12 13.70 -4.92
C ALA A 152 -19.89 14.24 -6.14
N ARG A 153 -19.18 14.66 -7.20
CA ARG A 153 -19.81 15.14 -8.43
C ARG A 153 -20.61 14.08 -9.17
N LEU A 154 -20.15 12.83 -9.18
CA LEU A 154 -20.91 11.72 -9.75
C LEU A 154 -22.20 11.47 -8.96
N ALA A 155 -22.12 11.46 -7.63
CA ALA A 155 -23.31 11.29 -6.78
C ALA A 155 -24.34 12.41 -6.99
N GLU A 156 -23.90 13.67 -7.08
CA GLU A 156 -24.79 14.81 -7.39
C GLU A 156 -25.42 14.70 -8.79
N SER A 157 -24.66 14.21 -9.77
CA SER A 157 -25.11 14.16 -11.17
C SER A 157 -25.95 12.93 -11.50
N MET A 158 -25.96 11.93 -10.63
CA MET A 158 -26.62 10.63 -10.83
C MET A 158 -27.46 10.27 -9.60
N PRO A 159 -28.53 11.04 -9.29
CA PRO A 159 -29.35 10.83 -8.10
C PRO A 159 -30.03 9.45 -8.06
N GLU A 160 -30.22 8.80 -9.21
CA GLU A 160 -30.79 7.46 -9.35
C GLU A 160 -29.81 6.35 -8.95
N VAL A 161 -28.50 6.61 -8.99
CA VAL A 161 -27.47 5.63 -8.62
C VAL A 161 -27.20 5.70 -7.12
N GLN A 162 -27.15 4.55 -6.47
CA GLN A 162 -26.76 4.46 -5.06
C GLN A 162 -25.25 4.37 -4.92
N PHE A 163 -24.69 5.12 -3.99
CA PHE A 163 -23.26 5.19 -3.72
C PHE A 163 -22.96 4.75 -2.29
N LEU A 164 -21.84 4.05 -2.10
CA LEU A 164 -21.36 3.61 -0.80
C LEU A 164 -19.98 4.20 -0.51
N ALA A 165 -19.87 5.01 0.54
CA ALA A 165 -18.62 5.57 1.01
C ALA A 165 -18.15 4.83 2.28
N VAL A 166 -17.05 4.09 2.18
CA VAL A 166 -16.50 3.29 3.30
C VAL A 166 -15.39 4.07 3.97
N LYS A 167 -15.67 4.65 5.13
CA LYS A 167 -14.72 5.48 5.87
C LYS A 167 -13.66 4.63 6.57
N THR A 168 -12.40 4.93 6.30
CA THR A 168 -11.25 4.34 7.00
C THR A 168 -10.61 5.37 7.90
N VAL A 169 -10.11 4.94 9.06
CA VAL A 169 -9.57 5.81 10.12
C VAL A 169 -8.44 6.72 9.62
N ALA A 170 -7.53 6.20 8.79
CA ALA A 170 -6.32 6.93 8.40
C ALA A 170 -6.54 8.02 7.33
N TRP A 171 -7.58 7.89 6.51
CA TRP A 171 -7.73 8.70 5.28
C TRP A 171 -9.00 9.54 5.25
N THR A 172 -10.08 9.07 5.87
CA THR A 172 -11.36 9.76 5.85
C THR A 172 -11.47 10.68 7.06
N LYS A 173 -11.23 11.97 6.84
CA LYS A 173 -11.33 12.99 7.88
C LYS A 173 -12.81 13.31 8.19
N PRO A 174 -13.15 13.81 9.40
CA PRO A 174 -14.53 14.07 9.80
C PRO A 174 -15.31 14.98 8.84
N TRP A 175 -14.66 15.99 8.26
CA TRP A 175 -15.32 16.89 7.31
C TRP A 175 -15.60 16.24 5.95
N HIS A 176 -14.80 15.24 5.52
CA HIS A 176 -15.13 14.45 4.32
C HIS A 176 -16.43 13.67 4.57
N GLU A 177 -16.55 13.05 5.75
CA GLU A 177 -17.76 12.33 6.15
C GLU A 177 -18.98 13.27 6.22
N GLN A 178 -18.85 14.44 6.85
CA GLN A 178 -19.94 15.41 6.94
C GLN A 178 -20.41 15.89 5.55
N MET A 179 -19.49 16.11 4.62
CA MET A 179 -19.82 16.46 3.24
C MET A 179 -20.58 15.33 2.55
N LEU A 180 -20.07 14.10 2.62
CA LEU A 180 -20.68 12.93 1.97
C LEU A 180 -22.08 12.62 2.52
N ARG A 181 -22.31 12.84 3.82
CA ARG A 181 -23.64 12.65 4.45
C ARG A 181 -24.72 13.63 3.97
N LYS A 182 -24.35 14.70 3.26
CA LYS A 182 -25.32 15.64 2.67
C LYS A 182 -25.87 15.17 1.33
N LEU A 183 -25.25 14.16 0.72
CA LEU A 183 -25.67 13.60 -0.55
C LEU A 183 -26.69 12.48 -0.29
N GLU A 184 -27.91 12.67 -0.74
CA GLU A 184 -29.05 11.79 -0.39
C GLU A 184 -28.87 10.34 -0.87
N ASN A 185 -28.17 10.15 -1.98
CA ASN A 185 -27.86 8.85 -2.58
C ASN A 185 -26.52 8.26 -2.12
N VAL A 186 -25.86 8.85 -1.10
CA VAL A 186 -24.59 8.35 -0.57
C VAL A 186 -24.77 7.78 0.84
N LYS A 187 -24.59 6.47 0.97
CA LYS A 187 -24.51 5.79 2.27
C LYS A 187 -23.06 5.82 2.78
N VAL A 188 -22.84 6.36 3.97
CA VAL A 188 -21.52 6.34 4.63
C VAL A 188 -21.46 5.25 5.70
N VAL A 189 -20.53 4.31 5.58
CA VAL A 189 -20.33 3.19 6.52
C VAL A 189 -18.89 3.16 7.05
N ALA A 190 -18.68 2.63 8.25
CA ALA A 190 -17.35 2.36 8.76
C ALA A 190 -16.69 1.21 7.99
N ALA A 191 -15.37 1.26 7.86
CA ALA A 191 -14.60 0.10 7.41
C ALA A 191 -14.76 -1.06 8.40
N ALA A 192 -14.64 -2.28 7.88
CA ALA A 192 -14.60 -3.52 8.65
C ALA A 192 -13.24 -4.19 8.48
N ASP A 193 -12.86 -5.01 9.45
CA ASP A 193 -11.60 -5.77 9.41
C ASP A 193 -11.61 -6.80 8.27
N LYS A 194 -12.78 -7.34 7.94
CA LYS A 194 -12.97 -8.27 6.83
C LYS A 194 -13.65 -7.58 5.66
N ILE A 195 -12.96 -7.51 4.51
CA ILE A 195 -13.51 -6.88 3.30
C ILE A 195 -14.82 -7.54 2.83
N GLY A 196 -15.01 -8.83 3.09
CA GLY A 196 -16.25 -9.55 2.78
C GLY A 196 -17.49 -8.97 3.46
N GLU A 197 -17.34 -8.33 4.63
CA GLU A 197 -18.44 -7.65 5.32
C GLU A 197 -18.87 -6.39 4.56
N ILE A 198 -17.90 -5.64 4.01
CA ILE A 198 -18.18 -4.49 3.15
C ILE A 198 -18.80 -4.94 1.83
N LEU A 199 -18.23 -5.95 1.17
CA LEU A 199 -18.79 -6.50 -0.08
C LEU A 199 -20.21 -7.06 0.15
N GLY A 200 -20.49 -7.62 1.31
CA GLY A 200 -21.83 -8.08 1.70
C GLY A 200 -22.87 -6.95 1.77
N VAL A 201 -22.46 -5.73 2.15
CA VAL A 201 -23.34 -4.53 2.15
C VAL A 201 -23.66 -4.07 0.73
N THR A 202 -22.82 -4.40 -0.25
CA THR A 202 -23.01 -3.94 -1.63
C THR A 202 -24.03 -4.73 -2.44
N LYS A 203 -24.49 -5.88 -1.94
CA LYS A 203 -25.61 -6.65 -2.50
C LYS A 203 -26.94 -5.98 -2.17
#